data_AF-A0A1Q3BL06-F1
#
_entry.id   AF-A0A1Q3BL06-F1
#
_cell.length_a   1.000
_cell.length_b   1.000
_cell.length_c   1.000
_cell.angle_alpha   90.00
_cell.angle_beta   90.00
_cell.angle_gamma   90.00
#
_symmetry.space_group_name_H-M   'P 1'
#
loop_
_entity.id
_entity.type
_entity.pdbx_description
1 polymer ?
#
loop_
_entity_poly.entity_id
_entity_poly.type
_entity_poly.pdbx_seq_one_letter_code
_entity_poly.pdbx_strand_id
1 'polypeptide(L)'
;MALEEDTSGDESESEVNFTFEELQIAYENLFKEYESICLNNKSLKKNAISMSKELETLKSENSKYVNEIESLKDKNSFYMNEIEILNVSSKLSIDSMEENEKLKIEIEALKKSFYAFSNSSAKLDNLLGLQRCVFDKAGLGYEQMKNVKHFNNFFVKKVEPKIVCNYCGRLGNISTSCIFINNLC
;
A
#
# COMPACT_ATOMS: atom_id res chain seq x y z
N MET A 1 104.85 -14.95 2.39
CA MET A 1 105.26 -14.20 3.59
C MET A 1 103.97 -13.73 4.25
N ALA A 2 103.51 -14.25 5.39
CA ALA A 2 104.16 -15.04 6.43
C ALA A 2 103.31 -16.27 6.79
N LEU A 3 104.02 -17.38 7.04
CA LEU A 3 103.60 -18.50 7.88
C LEU A 3 103.81 -18.08 9.34
N GLU A 4 102.95 -18.58 10.23
CA GLU A 4 103.14 -18.87 11.67
C GLU A 4 101.76 -18.81 12.35
N GLU A 5 101.37 -19.65 13.29
CA GLU A 5 101.75 -21.00 13.75
C GLU A 5 100.67 -21.32 14.82
N ASP A 6 100.29 -22.59 14.92
CA ASP A 6 99.70 -23.29 16.06
C ASP A 6 98.80 -22.55 17.08
N THR A 7 97.52 -22.95 17.06
CA THR A 7 96.87 -23.37 18.30
C THR A 7 96.24 -24.74 18.09
N SER A 8 97.08 -25.78 18.18
CA SER A 8 96.68 -27.09 18.66
C SER A 8 96.05 -26.92 20.05
N GLY A 9 94.75 -27.11 20.15
CA GLY A 9 94.01 -26.96 21.40
C GLY A 9 92.82 -27.90 21.42
N ASP A 10 93.11 -29.16 21.74
CA ASP A 10 92.20 -30.22 22.15
C ASP A 10 91.01 -30.54 21.22
N GLU A 11 91.30 -31.24 20.13
CA GLU A 11 90.43 -32.32 19.66
C GLU A 11 90.58 -33.53 20.60
N SER A 12 90.32 -33.34 21.90
CA SER A 12 89.94 -34.49 22.71
C SER A 12 88.47 -34.76 22.38
N GLU A 13 88.22 -35.38 21.23
CA GLU A 13 87.04 -36.22 21.11
C GLU A 13 87.12 -37.15 22.31
N SER A 14 86.30 -36.87 23.33
CA SER A 14 86.17 -37.74 24.49
C SER A 14 85.57 -39.02 23.94
N GLU A 15 86.42 -39.94 23.50
CA GLU A 15 86.04 -41.23 22.96
C GLU A 15 85.43 -41.99 24.14
N VAL A 16 84.12 -41.81 24.32
CA VAL A 16 83.34 -42.49 25.35
C VAL A 16 83.33 -43.95 24.93
N ASN A 17 84.29 -44.71 25.45
CA ASN A 17 84.42 -46.13 25.21
C ASN A 17 83.31 -46.87 25.97
N PHE A 18 82.15 -47.00 25.32
CA PHE A 18 81.06 -47.84 25.81
C PHE A 18 81.52 -49.29 25.86
N THR A 19 81.18 -49.98 26.94
CA THR A 19 81.38 -51.42 27.03
C THR A 19 80.35 -52.14 26.15
N PHE A 20 80.72 -53.32 25.64
CA PHE A 20 79.82 -54.14 24.82
C PHE A 20 78.50 -54.47 25.54
N GLU A 21 78.55 -54.68 26.85
CA GLU A 21 77.39 -54.95 27.71
C GLU A 21 76.41 -53.76 27.75
N GLU A 22 76.92 -52.53 27.87
CA GLU A 22 76.11 -51.30 27.85
C GLU A 22 75.42 -51.10 26.49
N LEU A 23 76.14 -51.34 25.40
CA LEU A 23 75.58 -51.30 24.04
C LEU A 23 74.47 -52.34 23.85
N GLN A 24 74.67 -53.56 24.37
CA GLN A 24 73.66 -54.62 24.28
C GLN A 24 72.39 -54.26 25.05
N ILE A 25 72.51 -53.75 26.29
CA ILE A 25 71.37 -53.31 27.10
C ILE A 25 70.62 -52.16 26.41
N ALA A 26 71.35 -51.18 25.87
CA ALA A 26 70.75 -50.07 25.14
C ALA A 26 69.96 -50.54 23.91
N TYR A 27 70.51 -51.48 23.13
CA TYR A 27 69.84 -52.04 21.96
C TYR A 27 68.59 -52.84 22.32
N GLU A 28 68.62 -53.66 23.36
CA GLU A 28 67.45 -54.41 23.83
C GLU A 28 66.32 -53.49 24.30
N ASN A 29 66.65 -52.41 25.01
CA ASN A 29 65.68 -51.40 25.42
C ASN A 29 65.06 -50.68 24.21
N LEU A 30 65.90 -50.28 23.25
CA LEU A 30 65.45 -49.67 22.00
C LEU A 30 64.52 -50.61 21.21
N PHE A 31 64.85 -51.90 21.15
CA PHE A 31 64.02 -52.90 20.47
C PHE A 31 62.65 -53.07 21.13
N LYS A 32 62.59 -53.10 22.48
CA LYS A 32 61.33 -53.16 23.23
C LYS A 32 60.46 -51.92 22.97
N GLU A 33 61.05 -50.74 22.95
CA GLU A 33 60.35 -49.50 22.62
C GLU A 33 59.82 -49.52 21.18
N TYR A 34 60.63 -49.98 20.23
CA TYR A 34 60.23 -50.14 18.83
C TYR A 34 59.02 -51.08 18.69
N GLU A 35 59.03 -52.26 19.32
CA GLU A 35 57.89 -53.17 19.31
C GLU A 35 56.62 -52.52 19.88
N SER A 36 56.75 -51.80 20.99
CA SER A 36 55.63 -51.08 21.62
C SER A 36 55.04 -50.04 20.66
N ILE A 37 55.89 -49.24 20.01
CA ILE A 37 55.49 -48.24 19.01
C ILE A 37 54.80 -48.91 17.80
N CYS A 38 55.31 -50.04 17.31
CA CYS A 38 54.69 -50.79 16.21
C CYS A 38 53.27 -51.26 16.54
N LEU A 39 53.04 -51.78 17.75
CA LEU A 39 51.71 -52.17 18.20
C LEU A 39 50.76 -50.97 18.28
N ASN A 40 51.24 -49.86 18.84
CA ASN A 40 50.47 -48.61 18.92
C ASN A 40 50.09 -48.09 17.53
N ASN A 41 51.04 -48.06 16.57
CA ASN A 41 50.78 -47.65 15.19
C ASN A 41 49.74 -48.52 14.50
N LYS A 42 49.75 -49.84 14.75
CA LYS A 42 48.73 -50.76 14.22
C LYS A 42 47.35 -50.45 14.77
N SER A 43 47.25 -50.10 16.06
CA SER A 43 46.00 -49.66 16.70
C SER A 43 45.50 -48.34 16.11
N LEU A 44 46.36 -47.32 16.04
CA LEU A 44 46.03 -46.02 15.48
C LEU A 44 45.56 -46.11 14.02
N LYS A 45 46.19 -46.96 13.21
CA LYS A 45 45.77 -47.18 11.81
C LYS A 45 44.35 -47.73 11.72
N LYS A 46 43.95 -48.65 12.61
CA LYS A 46 42.58 -49.16 12.66
C LYS A 46 41.59 -48.07 13.06
N ASN A 47 41.94 -47.27 14.08
CA ASN A 47 41.09 -46.18 14.55
C ASN A 47 40.90 -45.11 13.45
N ALA A 48 41.97 -44.75 12.73
CA ALA A 48 41.90 -43.83 11.61
C ALA A 48 40.95 -44.32 10.50
N ILE A 49 40.99 -45.62 10.17
CA ILE A 49 40.06 -46.21 9.20
C ILE A 49 38.62 -46.18 9.71
N SER A 50 38.39 -46.45 11.00
CA SER A 50 37.05 -46.37 11.60
C SER A 50 36.49 -44.95 11.55
N MET A 51 37.28 -43.98 11.99
CA MET A 51 36.90 -42.56 11.98
C MET A 51 36.61 -42.05 10.57
N SER A 52 37.40 -42.46 9.56
CA SER A 52 37.12 -42.07 8.17
C SER A 52 35.77 -42.58 7.68
N LYS A 53 35.36 -43.80 8.06
CA LYS A 53 34.05 -44.34 7.70
C LYS A 53 32.90 -43.59 8.36
N GLU A 54 33.04 -43.28 9.65
CA GLU A 54 32.05 -42.48 10.40
C GLU A 54 31.92 -41.06 9.80
N LEU A 55 33.02 -40.48 9.35
CA LEU A 55 33.02 -39.17 8.68
C LEU A 55 32.27 -39.23 7.34
N GLU A 56 32.47 -40.29 6.54
CA GLU A 56 31.71 -40.50 5.30
C GLU A 56 30.21 -40.65 5.56
N THR A 57 29.80 -41.40 6.59
CA THR A 57 28.38 -41.55 6.94
C THR A 57 27.77 -40.21 7.36
N LEU A 58 28.43 -39.47 8.26
CA LEU A 58 27.97 -38.16 8.71
C LEU A 58 27.91 -37.14 7.57
N LYS A 59 28.86 -37.18 6.64
CA LYS A 59 28.85 -36.34 5.45
C LYS A 59 27.63 -36.62 4.56
N SER A 60 27.27 -37.89 4.41
CA SER A 60 26.09 -38.29 3.65
C SER A 60 24.77 -37.85 4.30
N GLU A 61 24.69 -37.90 5.64
CA GLU A 61 23.54 -37.43 6.41
C GLU A 61 23.40 -35.90 6.36
N ASN A 62 24.50 -35.17 6.56
CA ASN A 62 24.52 -33.72 6.43
C ASN A 62 24.06 -33.26 5.04
N SER A 63 24.44 -33.96 3.97
CA SER A 63 23.95 -33.67 2.63
C SER A 63 22.42 -33.79 2.52
N LYS A 64 21.81 -34.81 3.14
CA LYS A 64 20.35 -34.97 3.17
C LYS A 64 19.68 -33.81 3.91
N TYR A 65 20.20 -33.43 5.08
CA TYR A 65 19.64 -32.33 5.87
C TYR A 65 19.76 -30.98 5.14
N VAL A 66 20.86 -30.73 4.44
CA VAL A 66 21.02 -29.51 3.63
C VAL A 66 19.94 -29.43 2.54
N ASN A 67 19.70 -30.53 1.82
CA ASN A 67 18.66 -30.58 0.79
C ASN A 67 17.25 -30.40 1.37
N GLU A 68 16.98 -30.96 2.55
CA GLU A 68 15.71 -30.78 3.25
C GLU A 68 15.49 -29.32 3.68
N ILE A 69 16.53 -28.68 4.23
CA ILE A 69 16.51 -27.26 4.58
C ILE A 69 16.23 -26.38 3.35
N GLU A 70 16.84 -26.68 2.22
CA GLU A 70 16.59 -25.95 0.96
C GLU A 70 15.13 -26.11 0.50
N SER A 71 14.59 -27.34 0.50
CA SER A 71 13.19 -27.59 0.18
C SER A 71 12.22 -26.87 1.12
N LEU A 72 12.52 -26.83 2.42
CA LEU A 72 11.71 -26.11 3.40
C LEU A 72 11.78 -24.60 3.22
N LYS A 73 12.95 -24.06 2.85
CA LYS A 73 13.14 -22.65 2.55
C LYS A 73 12.29 -22.23 1.34
N ASP A 74 12.25 -23.04 0.29
CA ASP A 74 11.42 -22.78 -0.89
C ASP A 74 9.92 -22.81 -0.55
N LYS A 75 9.48 -23.79 0.25
CA LYS A 75 8.09 -23.85 0.74
C LYS A 75 7.73 -22.62 1.59
N ASN A 76 8.62 -22.20 2.48
CA ASN A 76 8.40 -21.00 3.29
C ASN A 76 8.29 -19.75 2.42
N SER A 77 9.13 -19.61 1.39
CA SER A 77 9.03 -18.51 0.42
C SER A 77 7.67 -18.49 -0.29
N PHE A 78 7.18 -19.67 -0.72
CA PHE A 78 5.85 -19.81 -1.31
C PHE A 78 4.73 -19.36 -0.36
N TYR A 79 4.71 -19.88 0.87
CA TYR A 79 3.67 -19.53 1.84
C TYR A 79 3.70 -18.06 2.26
N MET A 80 4.89 -17.45 2.33
CA MET A 80 5.01 -16.01 2.61
C MET A 80 4.33 -15.17 1.52
N ASN A 81 4.52 -15.53 0.25
CA ASN A 81 3.85 -14.84 -0.86
C ASN A 81 2.32 -15.03 -0.82
N GLU A 82 1.84 -16.22 -0.47
CA GLU A 82 0.41 -16.49 -0.33
C GLU A 82 -0.23 -15.66 0.80
N ILE A 83 0.47 -15.53 1.94
CA ILE A 83 0.04 -14.67 3.04
C ILE A 83 0.00 -13.20 2.62
N GLU A 84 0.97 -12.72 1.84
CA GLU A 84 1.00 -11.35 1.34
C GLU A 84 -0.21 -11.07 0.42
N ILE A 85 -0.51 -11.99 -0.50
CA ILE A 85 -1.68 -11.90 -1.39
C ILE A 85 -2.99 -11.87 -0.57
N LEU A 86 -3.12 -12.75 0.42
CA LEU A 86 -4.30 -12.80 1.29
C LEU A 86 -4.48 -11.52 2.11
N ASN A 87 -3.38 -10.91 2.57
CA ASN A 87 -3.41 -9.64 3.30
C ASN A 87 -3.87 -8.49 2.40
N VAL A 88 -3.34 -8.40 1.17
CA VAL A 88 -3.77 -7.39 0.18
C VAL A 88 -5.25 -7.57 -0.16
N SER A 89 -5.69 -8.82 -0.39
CA SER A 89 -7.09 -9.14 -0.68
C SER A 89 -8.02 -8.77 0.48
N SER A 90 -7.62 -9.08 1.71
CA SER A 90 -8.38 -8.72 2.91
C SER A 90 -8.49 -7.21 3.09
N LYS A 91 -7.41 -6.48 2.84
CA LYS A 91 -7.41 -5.01 2.91
C LYS A 91 -8.35 -4.40 1.86
N LEU A 92 -8.28 -4.87 0.62
CA LEU A 92 -9.18 -4.44 -0.45
C LEU A 92 -10.65 -4.73 -0.12
N SER A 93 -10.93 -5.88 0.48
CA SER A 93 -12.28 -6.25 0.91
C SER A 93 -12.81 -5.27 1.96
N ILE A 94 -12.02 -4.96 2.99
CA ILE A 94 -12.39 -3.98 4.03
C ILE A 94 -12.67 -2.61 3.41
N ASP A 95 -11.76 -2.11 2.57
CA ASP A 95 -11.91 -0.80 1.93
C ASP A 95 -13.19 -0.74 1.07
N SER A 96 -13.49 -1.82 0.35
CA SER A 96 -14.73 -1.93 -0.45
C SER A 96 -16.00 -1.96 0.40
N MET A 97 -15.96 -2.54 1.60
CA MET A 97 -17.09 -2.55 2.53
C MET A 97 -17.36 -1.16 3.07
N GLU A 98 -16.33 -0.43 3.49
CA GLU A 98 -16.44 0.94 3.98
C GLU A 98 -17.00 1.89 2.90
N GLU A 99 -16.57 1.76 1.65
CA GLU A 99 -17.11 2.53 0.53
C GLU A 99 -18.59 2.22 0.29
N ASN A 100 -18.97 0.94 0.30
CA ASN A 100 -20.37 0.54 0.14
C ASN A 100 -21.29 1.06 1.25
N GLU A 101 -20.80 1.16 2.49
CA GLU A 101 -21.56 1.76 3.58
C GLU A 101 -21.78 3.26 3.37
N LYS A 102 -20.76 4.00 2.92
CA LYS A 102 -20.89 5.42 2.56
C LYS A 102 -21.91 5.63 1.44
N LEU A 103 -21.82 4.83 0.38
CA LEU A 103 -22.76 4.89 -0.75
C LEU A 103 -24.20 4.59 -0.33
N LYS A 104 -24.43 3.64 0.60
CA LYS A 104 -25.76 3.36 1.14
C LYS A 104 -26.35 4.59 1.84
N ILE A 105 -25.56 5.27 2.67
CA ILE A 105 -25.98 6.49 3.37
C ILE A 105 -26.34 7.60 2.38
N GLU A 106 -25.50 7.82 1.36
CA GLU A 106 -25.77 8.80 0.30
C GLU A 106 -27.05 8.48 -0.47
N ILE A 107 -27.29 7.21 -0.81
CA ILE A 107 -28.51 6.77 -1.47
C ILE A 107 -29.75 7.03 -0.61
N GLU A 108 -29.68 6.79 0.70
CA GLU A 108 -30.81 7.09 1.61
C GLU A 108 -31.10 8.60 1.68
N ALA A 109 -30.06 9.43 1.76
CA ALA A 109 -30.20 10.87 1.72
C ALA A 109 -30.82 11.36 0.40
N LEU A 110 -30.34 10.85 -0.74
CA LEU A 110 -30.86 11.14 -2.07
C LEU A 110 -32.31 10.68 -2.25
N LYS A 111 -32.68 9.49 -1.74
CA LYS A 111 -34.07 9.02 -1.76
C LYS A 111 -34.98 9.98 -0.99
N LYS A 112 -34.56 10.44 0.19
CA LYS A 112 -35.35 11.39 1.00
C LYS A 112 -35.56 12.73 0.28
N SER A 113 -34.52 13.27 -0.35
CA SER A 113 -34.63 14.52 -1.14
C SER A 113 -35.51 14.32 -2.37
N PHE A 114 -35.40 13.18 -3.06
CA PHE A 114 -36.22 12.84 -4.22
C PHE A 114 -37.71 12.71 -3.86
N TYR A 115 -38.06 12.07 -2.75
CA TYR A 115 -39.45 12.01 -2.27
C TYR A 115 -40.02 13.41 -1.98
N ALA A 116 -39.24 14.28 -1.33
CA ALA A 116 -39.66 15.66 -1.08
C ALA A 116 -39.86 16.44 -2.40
N PHE A 117 -38.94 16.30 -3.34
CA PHE A 117 -39.03 16.90 -4.68
C PHE A 117 -40.27 16.40 -5.44
N SER A 118 -40.48 15.09 -5.51
CA SER A 118 -41.63 14.47 -6.19
C SER A 118 -42.97 14.95 -5.60
N ASN A 119 -43.08 14.99 -4.27
CA ASN A 119 -44.28 15.52 -3.59
C ASN A 119 -44.52 17.01 -3.91
N SER A 120 -43.45 17.81 -4.00
CA SER A 120 -43.57 19.22 -4.38
C SER A 120 -43.96 19.40 -5.84
N SER A 121 -43.44 18.56 -6.74
CA SER A 121 -43.80 18.55 -8.16
C SER A 121 -45.27 18.24 -8.35
N ALA A 122 -45.79 17.19 -7.69
CA ALA A 122 -47.21 16.83 -7.78
C ALA A 122 -48.14 17.96 -7.28
N LYS A 123 -47.74 18.67 -6.22
CA LYS A 123 -48.48 19.86 -5.74
C LYS A 123 -48.46 20.99 -6.77
N LEU A 124 -47.31 21.24 -7.39
CA LEU A 124 -47.18 22.24 -8.45
C LEU A 124 -48.02 21.88 -9.67
N ASP A 125 -47.97 20.62 -10.12
CA ASP A 125 -48.76 20.12 -11.25
C ASP A 125 -50.27 20.28 -10.99
N ASN A 126 -50.73 19.95 -9.77
CA ASN A 126 -52.12 20.16 -9.37
C ASN A 126 -52.49 21.65 -9.38
N LEU A 127 -51.63 22.53 -8.86
CA LEU A 127 -51.87 23.98 -8.87
C LEU A 127 -51.95 24.54 -10.30
N LEU A 128 -51.01 24.18 -11.16
CA LEU A 128 -50.97 24.61 -12.56
C LEU A 128 -52.14 24.00 -13.37
N GLY A 129 -52.53 22.76 -13.07
CA GLY A 129 -53.71 22.11 -13.64
C GLY A 129 -55.01 22.83 -13.29
N LEU A 130 -55.13 23.31 -12.05
CA LEU A 130 -56.26 24.16 -11.63
C LEU A 130 -56.21 25.57 -12.24
N GLN A 131 -55.03 26.17 -12.38
CA GLN A 131 -54.86 27.45 -13.07
C GLN A 131 -55.10 27.37 -14.59
N ARG A 132 -55.02 26.16 -15.18
CA ARG A 132 -55.48 25.90 -16.54
C ARG A 132 -57.01 25.91 -16.69
N CYS A 133 -57.77 26.28 -15.65
CA CYS A 133 -59.09 26.87 -15.85
C CYS A 133 -58.96 27.96 -16.92
N VAL A 134 -59.64 27.71 -18.04
CA VAL A 134 -59.60 28.44 -19.29
C VAL A 134 -59.82 29.94 -19.05
N PHE A 135 -58.75 30.67 -18.79
CA PHE A 135 -58.71 32.10 -19.07
C PHE A 135 -58.84 32.22 -20.58
N ASP A 136 -59.71 33.12 -21.02
CA ASP A 136 -60.03 33.39 -22.41
C ASP A 136 -58.80 33.20 -23.31
N LYS A 137 -58.75 32.07 -24.03
CA LYS A 137 -57.78 31.85 -25.12
C LYS A 137 -58.06 32.76 -26.32
N ALA A 138 -58.66 33.93 -26.11
CA ALA A 138 -58.76 34.99 -27.08
C ALA A 138 -57.43 35.77 -27.10
N GLY A 139 -56.34 35.10 -27.53
CA GLY A 139 -55.01 35.71 -27.60
C GLY A 139 -53.95 34.74 -28.11
N LEU A 140 -53.17 35.21 -29.10
CA LEU A 140 -52.12 34.50 -29.86
C LEU A 140 -52.54 33.14 -30.48
N GLY A 141 -53.63 33.16 -31.27
CA GLY A 141 -53.83 32.18 -32.34
C GLY A 141 -54.73 30.97 -32.06
N TYR A 142 -55.54 30.97 -30.99
CA TYR A 142 -56.52 29.90 -30.73
C TYR A 142 -57.98 30.40 -30.90
N GLU A 143 -58.86 29.54 -31.42
CA GLU A 143 -60.31 29.80 -31.53
C GLU A 143 -61.00 29.77 -30.15
N GLN A 144 -61.93 30.71 -29.92
CA GLN A 144 -62.70 30.82 -28.69
C GLN A 144 -63.63 29.60 -28.50
N MET A 145 -63.51 28.93 -27.35
CA MET A 145 -64.43 27.85 -26.96
C MET A 145 -65.77 28.44 -26.50
N LYS A 146 -66.87 28.09 -27.19
CA LYS A 146 -68.21 28.69 -27.03
C LYS A 146 -68.89 28.50 -25.66
N ASN A 147 -68.38 27.64 -24.77
CA ASN A 147 -69.11 27.20 -23.57
C ASN A 147 -68.39 27.49 -22.24
N VAL A 148 -67.44 28.44 -22.18
CA VAL A 148 -66.72 28.74 -20.94
C VAL A 148 -67.45 29.84 -20.15
N LYS A 149 -67.81 29.57 -18.90
CA LYS A 149 -68.32 30.60 -17.97
C LYS A 149 -67.18 31.56 -17.64
N HIS A 150 -67.28 32.79 -18.16
CA HIS A 150 -66.32 33.85 -17.85
C HIS A 150 -66.63 34.37 -16.44
N PHE A 151 -65.69 34.21 -15.52
CA PHE A 151 -65.76 34.88 -14.22
C PHE A 151 -65.02 36.21 -14.32
N ASN A 152 -65.63 37.29 -13.82
CA ASN A 152 -65.00 38.60 -13.80
C ASN A 152 -63.70 38.54 -12.99
N ASN A 153 -62.58 38.94 -13.61
CA ASN A 153 -61.28 39.06 -12.97
C ASN A 153 -61.37 39.96 -11.73
N PHE A 154 -61.18 39.38 -10.54
CA PHE A 154 -61.15 40.09 -9.26
C PHE A 154 -59.80 40.78 -8.97
N PHE A 155 -58.85 40.74 -9.91
CA PHE A 155 -57.57 41.41 -9.75
C PHE A 155 -57.72 42.91 -10.00
N VAL A 156 -57.65 43.65 -8.89
CA VAL A 156 -57.47 45.10 -8.68
C VAL A 156 -57.38 45.95 -9.95
N LYS A 157 -58.29 46.93 -10.09
CA LYS A 157 -58.29 47.96 -11.14
C LYS A 157 -56.88 48.54 -11.31
N LYS A 158 -56.33 48.50 -12.53
CA LYS A 158 -55.11 49.25 -12.89
C LYS A 158 -55.29 50.72 -12.51
N VAL A 159 -54.53 51.19 -11.53
CA VAL A 159 -54.39 52.62 -11.26
C VAL A 159 -53.40 53.14 -12.29
N GLU A 160 -53.88 53.88 -13.28
CA GLU A 160 -52.99 54.55 -14.24
C GLU A 160 -52.13 55.57 -13.48
N PRO A 161 -50.79 55.47 -13.54
CA PRO A 161 -49.93 56.41 -12.85
C PRO A 161 -50.09 57.80 -13.49
N LYS A 162 -50.59 58.75 -12.70
CA LYS A 162 -50.68 60.17 -13.08
C LYS A 162 -49.25 60.73 -13.17
N ILE A 163 -48.77 60.95 -14.39
CA ILE A 163 -47.47 61.58 -14.65
C ILE A 163 -47.59 63.06 -14.27
N VAL A 164 -46.92 63.47 -13.19
CA VAL A 164 -46.82 64.87 -12.72
C VAL A 164 -45.40 65.38 -12.97
N CYS A 165 -45.26 66.59 -13.49
CA CYS A 165 -43.98 67.26 -13.66
C CYS A 165 -43.45 67.76 -12.30
N ASN A 166 -42.26 67.35 -11.88
CA ASN A 166 -41.67 67.80 -10.60
C ASN A 166 -41.26 69.28 -10.61
N TYR A 167 -41.14 69.93 -11.78
CA TYR A 167 -40.75 71.33 -11.87
C TYR A 167 -41.94 72.30 -11.74
N CYS A 168 -43.06 72.04 -12.43
CA CYS A 168 -44.23 72.93 -12.44
C CYS A 168 -45.48 72.36 -11.78
N GLY A 169 -45.43 71.11 -11.30
CA GLY A 169 -46.56 70.43 -10.64
C GLY A 169 -47.75 70.10 -11.56
N ARG A 170 -47.63 70.30 -12.88
CA ARG A 170 -48.71 69.99 -13.84
C ARG A 170 -48.69 68.52 -14.28
N LEU A 171 -49.87 68.00 -14.57
CA LEU A 171 -50.08 66.64 -15.08
C LEU A 171 -49.81 66.57 -16.58
N GLY A 172 -49.29 65.43 -17.05
CA GLY A 172 -49.19 65.08 -18.47
C GLY A 172 -47.81 65.28 -19.12
N ASN A 173 -46.81 65.75 -18.37
CA ASN A 173 -45.44 65.88 -18.85
C ASN A 173 -44.42 65.55 -17.75
N ILE A 174 -43.20 65.18 -18.16
CA ILE A 174 -42.07 64.98 -17.26
C ILE A 174 -41.24 66.26 -17.15
N SER A 175 -40.41 66.38 -16.12
CA SER A 175 -39.65 67.61 -15.85
C SER A 175 -38.79 68.05 -17.03
N THR A 176 -38.19 67.11 -17.78
CA THR A 176 -37.30 67.42 -18.92
C THR A 176 -37.99 68.11 -20.09
N SER A 177 -39.31 67.96 -20.23
CA SER A 177 -40.13 68.59 -21.26
C SER A 177 -40.95 69.77 -20.72
N CYS A 178 -40.58 70.31 -19.55
CA CYS A 178 -41.28 71.43 -18.94
C CYS A 178 -40.93 72.77 -19.63
N ILE A 179 -41.94 73.44 -20.17
CA ILE A 179 -41.81 74.73 -20.88
C ILE A 179 -41.24 75.84 -19.96
N PHE A 180 -41.41 75.72 -18.64
CA PHE A 180 -40.88 76.69 -17.68
C PHE A 180 -39.36 76.57 -17.46
N ILE A 181 -38.72 75.45 -17.84
CA ILE A 181 -37.26 75.28 -17.74
C ILE A 181 -36.52 76.11 -18.79
N ASN A 182 -37.11 76.32 -19.96
CA ASN A 182 -36.47 77.05 -21.07
C ASN A 182 -36.68 78.58 -21.02
N ASN A 183 -37.27 79.11 -19.94
CA ASN A 183 -37.53 80.56 -19.77
C ASN A 183 -36.64 81.24 -18.72
N LEU A 184 -35.51 80.64 -18.35
CA LEU A 184 -34.46 81.32 -17.57
C LEU A 184 -33.68 82.26 -18.51
N CYS A 185 -34.18 83.48 -18.67
CA CYS A 185 -33.41 84.67 -19.03
C CYS A 185 -33.23 85.53 -17.78
#